data_AF-A0A0D8XXT9-F1
#
_entry.id   AF-A0A0D8XXT9-F1
#
_cell.length_a   1.000
_cell.length_b   1.000
_cell.length_c   1.000
_cell.angle_alpha   90.00
_cell.angle_beta   90.00
_cell.angle_gamma   90.00
#
_symmetry.space_group_name_H-M   'P 1'
#
loop_
_entity.id
_entity.type
_entity.pdbx_description
1 polymer ?
#
loop_
_entity_poly.entity_id
_entity_poly.type
_entity_poly.pdbx_seq_one_letter_code
_entity_poly.pdbx_strand_id
1 'polypeptide(L)'
;MIFSIVFLEEWMKLTAKHFRFLRSDVDWTSIPAIFVNMRFFEKVLVVARVQFYVIYLIFQWILQTLLKLFRECNGTAKIPNGKIRVYSIIWRYKLDPEEIAKREDFVLISGYFDSIELLENSHWIIYTIEKDYVLFVLLPEPIFSYNISKYPFMFVPMYEKALAVAEVKHTDFFYLGQRFANDSKVETVFYTNTARCGSTLLGKMLNRPGISVCYGEPPSLTVLSIALGENLMNEAEIKDLLRASVHCMQAHLPTGVLCILKTQSFDARLVPLCENIPNLKHIFMFRKKALLSVEKVVRREQFLYSIMLKLYNYCPYLSWYFGTLIAGEGKWVRSLRPQNMRLVGLSYIVLKFIYWNRPVTTAHVFPSYSLRTFGLIYFQDTTLIHKALAAIILASPMSQYEKNKKMYCHPIIWYNDVVNHTENVLTSLFNEALAAIILASPMSQYEKNKKMYCHPIIWYNDVVNHTENVLTSLFNELHIPVSCLEDAMKCKNSDSQEGSFLSRQNLEHIKLAPITSNDRIMFREYTRKMEVPDEIFETD
;
A
#
# COMPACT_ATOMS: atom_id res chain seq x y z
N MET A 1 -27.13 13.58 18.43
CA MET A 1 -26.09 12.62 17.99
C MET A 1 -26.66 11.51 17.10
N ILE A 2 -27.64 10.73 17.57
CA ILE A 2 -28.30 9.68 16.73
C ILE A 2 -28.88 10.26 15.43
N PHE A 3 -29.55 11.41 15.48
CA PHE A 3 -30.09 12.08 14.29
C PHE A 3 -29.01 12.52 13.27
N SER A 4 -27.84 12.94 13.77
CA SER A 4 -26.70 13.30 12.93
C SER A 4 -26.04 12.07 12.31
N ILE A 5 -26.06 10.94 13.01
CA ILE A 5 -25.54 9.65 12.51
C ILE A 5 -26.43 9.13 11.38
N VAL A 6 -27.76 9.17 11.52
CA VAL A 6 -28.70 8.72 10.47
C VAL A 6 -28.62 9.59 9.21
N PHE A 7 -28.56 10.92 9.36
CA PHE A 7 -28.41 11.82 8.21
C PHE A 7 -27.07 11.61 7.48
N LEU A 8 -25.99 11.42 8.24
CA LEU A 8 -24.68 11.13 7.67
C LEU A 8 -24.68 9.75 6.99
N GLU A 9 -25.32 8.74 7.58
CA GLU A 9 -25.45 7.40 7.00
C GLU A 9 -26.17 7.44 5.65
N GLU A 10 -27.28 8.17 5.53
CA GLU A 10 -28.01 8.32 4.27
C GLU A 10 -27.23 9.13 3.22
N TRP A 11 -26.61 10.25 3.62
CA TRP A 11 -25.74 11.01 2.72
C TRP A 11 -24.55 10.18 2.21
N MET A 12 -24.00 9.31 3.07
CA MET A 12 -22.88 8.44 2.74
C MET A 12 -23.29 7.20 1.95
N LYS A 13 -24.47 6.62 2.18
CA LYS A 13 -25.05 5.59 1.29
C LYS A 13 -25.27 6.16 -0.10
N LEU A 14 -25.73 7.41 -0.20
CA LEU A 14 -25.93 8.08 -1.47
C LEU A 14 -24.61 8.29 -2.22
N THR A 15 -23.57 8.77 -1.55
CA THR A 15 -22.24 8.95 -2.16
C THR A 15 -21.57 7.61 -2.49
N ALA A 16 -21.62 6.62 -1.61
CA ALA A 16 -21.07 5.29 -1.85
C ALA A 16 -21.78 4.57 -3.02
N LYS A 17 -23.10 4.74 -3.16
CA LYS A 17 -23.86 4.22 -4.31
C LYS A 17 -23.43 4.90 -5.62
N HIS A 18 -23.21 6.22 -5.61
CA HIS A 18 -22.67 6.95 -6.77
C HIS A 18 -21.23 6.54 -7.10
N PHE A 19 -20.39 6.25 -6.09
CA PHE A 19 -19.01 5.80 -6.32
C PHE A 19 -18.90 4.34 -6.76
N ARG A 20 -19.79 3.43 -6.31
CA ARG A 20 -19.88 2.07 -6.88
C ARG A 20 -20.31 2.09 -8.34
N PHE A 21 -21.21 3.01 -8.69
CA PHE A 21 -21.63 3.23 -10.08
C PHE A 21 -20.47 3.68 -10.99
N LEU A 22 -19.48 4.40 -10.43
CA LEU A 22 -18.24 4.75 -11.12
C LEU A 22 -17.20 3.61 -11.17
N ARG A 23 -17.43 2.50 -10.46
CA ARG A 23 -16.49 1.36 -10.34
C ARG A 23 -16.94 0.12 -11.10
N SER A 24 -18.23 -0.01 -11.42
CA SER A 24 -18.77 -1.16 -12.17
C SER A 24 -18.73 -0.92 -13.68
N ASP A 25 -17.99 -1.76 -14.41
CA ASP A 25 -18.20 -2.26 -15.79
C ASP A 25 -18.84 -1.35 -16.85
N VAL A 26 -18.74 -0.02 -16.74
CA VAL A 26 -19.08 0.86 -17.86
C VAL A 26 -18.01 0.65 -18.92
N ASP A 27 -18.39 0.08 -20.06
CA ASP A 27 -17.53 -0.04 -21.22
C ASP A 27 -17.29 1.36 -21.82
N TRP A 28 -16.30 2.05 -21.27
CA TRP A 28 -15.92 3.39 -21.70
C TRP A 28 -15.38 3.44 -23.13
N THR A 29 -15.16 2.28 -23.79
CA THR A 29 -14.69 2.22 -25.17
C THR A 29 -15.77 2.59 -26.19
N SER A 30 -17.05 2.58 -25.81
CA SER A 30 -18.16 2.94 -26.70
C SER A 30 -18.50 4.44 -26.75
N ILE A 31 -17.76 5.30 -26.03
CA ILE A 31 -18.01 6.75 -25.99
C ILE A 31 -17.06 7.47 -26.98
N PRO A 32 -17.57 8.22 -27.97
CA PRO A 32 -16.76 8.89 -29.00
C PRO A 32 -15.72 9.87 -28.44
N ALA A 33 -14.66 10.08 -29.24
CA ALA A 33 -13.39 10.75 -28.95
C ALA A 33 -13.43 12.23 -28.46
N ILE A 34 -14.16 12.53 -27.39
CA ILE A 34 -14.11 13.80 -26.63
C ILE A 34 -13.14 13.66 -25.44
N PHE A 35 -12.08 12.85 -25.57
CA PHE A 35 -11.25 12.40 -24.45
C PHE A 35 -9.84 13.01 -24.38
N VAL A 36 -9.71 14.32 -24.65
CA VAL A 36 -8.53 15.08 -24.19
C VAL A 36 -8.61 15.38 -22.68
N ASN A 37 -9.79 15.20 -22.04
CA ASN A 37 -10.00 15.51 -20.63
C ASN A 37 -10.11 14.30 -19.67
N MET A 38 -9.88 13.07 -20.14
CA MET A 38 -9.96 11.86 -19.28
C MET A 38 -8.99 11.95 -18.09
N ARG A 39 -7.76 12.40 -18.35
CA ARG A 39 -6.73 12.60 -17.31
C ARG A 39 -7.08 13.69 -16.30
N PHE A 40 -7.86 14.71 -16.70
CA PHE A 40 -8.30 15.75 -15.78
C PHE A 40 -9.35 15.19 -14.82
N PHE A 41 -10.33 14.44 -15.34
CA PHE A 41 -11.37 13.83 -14.53
C PHE A 41 -10.81 12.81 -13.53
N GLU A 42 -9.87 11.95 -13.95
CA GLU A 42 -9.15 11.04 -13.06
C GLU A 42 -8.45 11.77 -11.92
N LYS A 43 -7.71 12.86 -12.22
CA LYS A 43 -7.06 13.69 -11.20
C LYS A 43 -8.06 14.30 -10.23
N VAL A 44 -9.16 14.86 -10.74
CA VAL A 44 -10.24 15.42 -9.90
C VAL A 44 -10.83 14.35 -8.99
N LEU A 45 -11.07 13.16 -9.54
CA LEU A 45 -11.64 12.03 -8.80
C LEU A 45 -10.68 11.51 -7.72
N VAL A 46 -9.37 11.44 -7.99
CA VAL A 46 -8.39 11.08 -6.96
C VAL A 46 -8.30 12.16 -5.88
N VAL A 47 -8.27 13.44 -6.25
CA VAL A 47 -8.29 14.54 -5.26
C VAL A 47 -9.55 14.46 -4.39
N ALA A 48 -10.72 14.22 -5.00
CA ALA A 48 -11.96 14.04 -4.25
C ALA A 48 -11.88 12.83 -3.32
N ARG A 49 -11.39 11.67 -3.79
CA ARG A 49 -11.19 10.47 -2.94
C ARG A 49 -10.28 10.76 -1.74
N VAL A 50 -9.18 11.48 -1.95
CA VAL A 50 -8.26 11.89 -0.87
C VAL A 50 -8.96 12.84 0.11
N GLN A 51 -9.73 13.82 -0.38
CA GLN A 51 -10.50 14.73 0.47
C GLN A 51 -11.54 13.96 1.31
N PHE A 52 -12.30 13.06 0.69
CA PHE A 52 -13.25 12.19 1.40
C PHE A 52 -12.55 11.32 2.44
N TYR A 53 -11.38 10.80 2.11
CA TYR A 53 -10.58 10.02 3.07
C TYR A 53 -10.11 10.86 4.25
N VAL A 54 -9.64 12.08 4.03
CA VAL A 54 -9.28 13.00 5.11
C VAL A 54 -10.49 13.32 5.99
N ILE A 55 -11.66 13.56 5.39
CA ILE A 55 -12.92 13.78 6.14
C ILE A 55 -13.26 12.54 6.97
N TYR A 56 -13.18 11.35 6.38
CA TYR A 56 -13.38 10.07 7.06
C TYR A 56 -12.46 9.93 8.27
N LEU A 57 -11.16 10.18 8.11
CA LEU A 57 -10.17 10.08 9.19
C LEU A 57 -10.44 11.10 10.31
N ILE A 58 -10.81 12.35 9.97
CA ILE A 58 -11.18 13.36 10.96
C ILE A 58 -12.41 12.93 11.73
N PHE A 59 -13.46 12.49 11.03
CA PHE A 59 -14.70 12.02 11.66
C PHE A 59 -14.43 10.83 12.58
N GLN A 60 -13.67 9.86 12.12
CA GLN A 60 -13.29 8.70 12.89
C GLN A 60 -12.47 9.08 14.11
N TRP A 61 -11.48 9.98 13.98
CA TRP A 61 -10.69 10.47 15.09
C TRP A 61 -11.57 11.14 16.17
N ILE A 62 -12.52 11.99 15.77
CA ILE A 62 -13.50 12.61 16.69
C ILE A 62 -14.31 11.53 17.40
N LEU A 63 -14.89 10.58 16.66
CA LEU A 63 -15.72 9.53 17.23
C LEU A 63 -14.92 8.64 18.19
N GLN A 64 -13.71 8.21 17.81
CA GLN A 64 -12.85 7.38 18.65
C GLN A 64 -12.41 8.12 19.92
N THR A 65 -12.13 9.41 19.82
CA THR A 65 -11.81 10.26 20.98
C THR A 65 -12.99 10.33 21.94
N LEU A 66 -14.21 10.57 21.43
CA LEU A 66 -15.43 10.59 22.24
C LEU A 66 -15.71 9.22 22.88
N LEU A 67 -15.56 8.13 22.13
CA LEU A 67 -15.75 6.78 22.65
C LEU A 67 -14.70 6.41 23.70
N LYS A 68 -13.46 6.86 23.53
CA LYS A 68 -12.40 6.68 24.53
C LYS A 68 -12.75 7.41 25.82
N LEU A 69 -13.12 8.69 25.74
CA LEU A 69 -13.56 9.47 26.90
C LEU A 69 -14.75 8.82 27.60
N PHE A 70 -15.75 8.39 26.85
CA PHE A 70 -16.91 7.67 27.41
C PHE A 70 -16.50 6.39 28.16
N ARG A 71 -15.56 5.62 27.61
CA ARG A 71 -15.03 4.42 28.29
C ARG A 71 -14.21 4.76 29.52
N GLU A 72 -13.47 5.87 29.51
CA GLU A 72 -12.73 6.34 30.68
C GLU A 72 -13.69 6.73 31.80
N CYS A 73 -14.75 7.49 31.48
CA CYS A 73 -15.80 7.84 32.43
C CYS A 73 -16.51 6.61 33.01
N ASN A 74 -16.69 5.55 32.23
CA ASN A 74 -17.33 4.30 32.67
C ASN A 74 -16.36 3.28 33.27
N GLY A 75 -15.06 3.58 33.38
CA GLY A 75 -14.05 2.64 33.87
C GLY A 75 -13.77 1.44 32.95
N THR A 76 -14.29 1.44 31.72
CA THR A 76 -14.11 0.37 30.71
C THR A 76 -13.00 0.67 29.69
N ALA A 77 -12.18 1.69 29.92
CA ALA A 77 -11.11 2.09 29.00
C ALA A 77 -9.96 1.07 28.92
N LYS A 78 -9.66 0.36 30.01
CA LYS A 78 -8.68 -0.72 30.02
C LYS A 78 -9.36 -2.05 29.74
N ILE A 79 -8.76 -2.86 28.89
CA ILE A 79 -9.20 -4.26 28.68
C ILE A 79 -8.71 -5.05 29.92
N PRO A 80 -9.55 -5.83 30.62
CA PRO A 80 -9.09 -6.71 31.69
C PRO A 80 -8.16 -7.82 31.13
N ASN A 81 -7.28 -8.38 31.96
CA ASN A 81 -6.40 -9.49 31.52
C ASN A 81 -7.24 -10.74 31.19
N GLY A 82 -6.83 -11.50 30.17
CA GLY A 82 -7.58 -12.67 29.68
C GLY A 82 -8.93 -12.32 29.05
N LYS A 83 -9.23 -11.02 28.85
CA LYS A 83 -10.43 -10.55 28.16
C LYS A 83 -10.05 -9.87 26.86
N ILE A 84 -10.98 -9.90 25.93
CA ILE A 84 -10.92 -9.15 24.69
C ILE A 84 -12.02 -8.10 24.69
N ARG A 85 -11.87 -7.07 23.89
CA ARG A 85 -12.95 -6.09 23.66
C ARG A 85 -13.50 -6.25 22.26
N VAL A 86 -14.75 -6.67 22.16
CA VAL A 86 -15.44 -6.92 20.88
C VAL A 86 -16.28 -5.70 20.50
N TYR A 87 -16.24 -5.31 19.24
CA TYR A 87 -16.95 -4.18 18.66
C TYR A 87 -17.80 -4.57 17.46
N SER A 88 -18.90 -3.86 17.30
CA SER A 88 -19.65 -3.84 16.04
C SER A 88 -19.07 -2.82 15.07
N ILE A 89 -19.03 -3.19 13.79
CA ILE A 89 -18.61 -2.31 12.69
C ILE A 89 -19.84 -1.55 12.19
N ILE A 90 -19.85 -0.21 12.32
CA ILE A 90 -20.89 0.62 11.67
C ILE A 90 -20.50 0.90 10.23
N TRP A 91 -19.24 1.25 10.03
CA TRP A 91 -18.75 1.71 8.75
C TRP A 91 -17.29 1.29 8.57
N ARG A 92 -16.85 1.23 7.32
CA ARG A 92 -15.51 0.86 6.92
C ARG A 92 -15.14 1.66 5.69
N TYR A 93 -13.92 2.19 5.64
CA TYR A 93 -13.42 2.91 4.47
C TYR A 93 -11.90 2.74 4.35
N LYS A 94 -11.46 2.47 3.12
CA LYS A 94 -10.06 2.48 2.68
C LYS A 94 -9.94 3.33 1.43
N LEU A 95 -8.86 4.09 1.31
CA LEU A 95 -8.53 4.83 0.11
C LEU A 95 -8.10 3.88 -1.03
N ASP A 96 -7.26 2.90 -0.70
CA ASP A 96 -6.82 1.83 -1.60
C ASP A 96 -7.01 0.47 -0.91
N PRO A 97 -7.53 -0.56 -1.60
CA PRO A 97 -7.60 -1.91 -1.04
C PRO A 97 -6.27 -2.46 -0.51
N GLU A 98 -5.14 -2.06 -1.10
CA GLU A 98 -3.77 -2.42 -0.69
C GLU A 98 -3.26 -1.60 0.51
N GLU A 99 -4.09 -0.73 1.10
CA GLU A 99 -3.72 -0.02 2.32
C GLU A 99 -3.43 -1.01 3.47
N ILE A 100 -2.41 -0.67 4.28
CA ILE A 100 -1.94 -1.44 5.41
C ILE A 100 -3.15 -1.56 6.31
N ALA A 101 -3.49 -2.79 6.66
CA ALA A 101 -4.55 -3.04 7.61
C ALA A 101 -4.26 -2.25 8.89
N LYS A 102 -5.19 -1.40 9.28
CA LYS A 102 -5.08 -0.56 10.47
C LYS A 102 -6.42 -0.51 11.17
N ARG A 103 -6.41 -0.16 12.45
CA ARG A 103 -7.67 -0.01 13.19
C ARG A 103 -8.60 1.02 12.55
N GLU A 104 -8.03 2.04 11.91
CA GLU A 104 -8.75 3.11 11.24
C GLU A 104 -9.55 2.63 10.02
N ASP A 105 -9.40 1.39 9.57
CA ASP A 105 -10.23 0.85 8.50
C ASP A 105 -11.70 0.68 8.91
N PHE A 106 -11.99 0.71 10.23
CA PHE A 106 -13.31 0.49 10.78
C PHE A 106 -13.77 1.61 11.73
N VAL A 107 -15.02 2.05 11.52
CA VAL A 107 -15.77 2.89 12.46
C VAL A 107 -16.50 1.96 13.42
N LEU A 108 -15.90 1.80 14.60
CA LEU A 108 -16.33 0.86 15.64
C LEU A 108 -17.22 1.55 16.68
N ILE A 109 -18.28 0.89 17.11
CA ILE A 109 -19.10 1.31 18.27
C ILE A 109 -19.23 0.21 19.30
N SER A 110 -19.74 0.59 20.47
CA SER A 110 -20.29 -0.29 21.50
C SER A 110 -19.43 -1.53 21.73
N GLY A 111 -18.43 -1.36 22.60
CA GLY A 111 -17.58 -2.47 23.00
C GLY A 111 -18.18 -3.26 24.15
N TYR A 112 -18.12 -4.58 24.12
CA TYR A 112 -18.28 -5.42 25.32
C TYR A 112 -17.01 -6.23 25.56
N PHE A 113 -16.82 -6.69 26.79
CA PHE A 113 -15.71 -7.58 27.12
C PHE A 113 -16.16 -9.03 27.01
N ASP A 114 -15.34 -9.85 26.37
CA ASP A 114 -15.55 -11.29 26.28
C ASP A 114 -14.27 -12.05 26.68
N SER A 115 -14.37 -13.36 26.84
CA SER A 115 -13.21 -14.21 27.06
C SER A 115 -12.31 -14.26 25.83
N ILE A 116 -10.99 -14.34 26.05
CA ILE A 116 -10.03 -14.57 24.95
C ILE A 116 -10.26 -15.91 24.23
N GLU A 117 -10.89 -16.88 24.91
CA GLU A 117 -11.29 -18.16 24.30
C GLU A 117 -12.25 -17.97 23.12
N LEU A 118 -12.95 -16.83 23.01
CA LEU A 118 -13.77 -16.53 21.84
C LEU A 118 -12.93 -16.55 20.53
N LEU A 119 -11.65 -16.19 20.61
CA LEU A 119 -10.73 -16.17 19.46
C LEU A 119 -10.24 -17.56 19.05
N GLU A 120 -10.61 -18.62 19.77
CA GLU A 120 -10.40 -20.00 19.32
C GLU A 120 -11.42 -20.45 18.27
N ASN A 121 -12.47 -19.64 18.04
CA ASN A 121 -13.39 -19.89 16.96
C ASN A 121 -12.70 -19.56 15.62
N SER A 122 -12.74 -20.52 14.68
CA SER A 122 -12.08 -20.46 13.37
C SER A 122 -12.52 -19.32 12.45
N HIS A 123 -13.53 -18.55 12.84
CA HIS A 123 -13.99 -17.36 12.12
C HIS A 123 -13.23 -16.09 12.50
N TRP A 124 -12.47 -16.10 13.60
CA TRP A 124 -11.61 -14.98 13.97
C TRP A 124 -10.24 -15.10 13.32
N ILE A 125 -9.75 -13.99 12.77
CA ILE A 125 -8.40 -13.90 12.20
C ILE A 125 -7.76 -12.56 12.56
N ILE A 126 -6.44 -12.56 12.75
CA ILE A 126 -5.66 -11.35 12.97
C ILE A 126 -5.74 -10.46 11.73
N TYR A 127 -6.29 -9.25 11.90
CA TYR A 127 -6.36 -8.22 10.86
C TYR A 127 -5.13 -7.33 10.85
N THR A 128 -4.74 -6.78 12.01
CA THR A 128 -3.57 -5.91 12.14
C THR A 128 -2.96 -6.00 13.53
N ILE A 129 -1.73 -5.54 13.67
CA ILE A 129 -0.97 -5.49 14.92
C ILE A 129 -0.57 -4.03 15.17
N GLU A 130 -1.20 -3.42 16.17
CA GLU A 130 -0.94 -2.05 16.58
C GLU A 130 0.04 -2.04 17.77
N LYS A 131 0.45 -0.85 18.19
CA LYS A 131 1.44 -0.67 19.26
C LYS A 131 1.10 -1.39 20.57
N ASP A 132 -0.16 -1.35 21.01
CA ASP A 132 -0.56 -1.87 22.33
C ASP A 132 -1.51 -3.07 22.24
N TYR A 133 -2.00 -3.38 21.05
CA TYR A 133 -3.03 -4.40 20.84
C TYR A 133 -2.92 -5.07 19.48
N VAL A 134 -3.46 -6.29 19.41
CA VAL A 134 -3.71 -7.02 18.17
C VAL A 134 -5.19 -6.93 17.86
N LEU A 135 -5.49 -6.63 16.60
CA LEU A 135 -6.86 -6.49 16.12
C LEU A 135 -7.25 -7.76 15.36
N PHE A 136 -8.35 -8.39 15.77
CA PHE A 136 -8.96 -9.52 15.08
C PHE A 136 -10.24 -9.08 14.37
N VAL A 137 -10.58 -9.73 13.27
CA VAL A 137 -11.87 -9.58 12.58
C VAL A 137 -12.63 -10.89 12.59
N LEU A 138 -13.94 -10.82 12.81
CA LEU A 138 -14.86 -11.95 12.68
C LEU A 138 -15.35 -12.06 11.24
N LEU A 139 -15.18 -13.23 10.63
CA LEU A 139 -15.58 -13.50 9.25
C LEU A 139 -16.84 -14.39 9.18
N PRO A 140 -17.64 -14.29 8.10
CA PRO A 140 -18.82 -15.13 7.94
C PRO A 140 -18.51 -16.61 7.71
N GLU A 141 -17.31 -16.94 7.20
CA GLU A 141 -16.84 -18.31 7.00
C GLU A 141 -15.60 -18.58 7.87
N PRO A 142 -15.24 -19.86 8.11
CA PRO A 142 -13.96 -20.20 8.73
C PRO A 142 -12.76 -19.69 7.91
N ILE A 143 -11.67 -19.35 8.59
CA ILE A 143 -10.45 -18.79 8.01
C ILE A 143 -9.88 -19.61 6.83
N PHE A 144 -9.90 -20.95 6.92
CA PHE A 144 -9.39 -21.83 5.86
C PHE A 144 -10.17 -21.74 4.54
N SER A 145 -11.39 -21.20 4.56
CA SER A 145 -12.19 -20.90 3.37
C SER A 145 -11.66 -19.68 2.60
N TYR A 146 -10.84 -18.82 3.24
CA TYR A 146 -10.22 -17.63 2.64
C TYR A 146 -8.84 -17.91 2.04
N ASN A 147 -8.72 -19.02 1.32
CA ASN A 147 -7.47 -19.43 0.67
C ASN A 147 -7.24 -18.74 -0.68
N ILE A 148 -6.01 -18.82 -1.17
CA ILE A 148 -5.52 -18.12 -2.36
C ILE A 148 -6.23 -18.51 -3.67
N SER A 149 -6.88 -19.68 -3.73
CA SER A 149 -7.64 -20.10 -4.90
C SER A 149 -8.89 -19.22 -5.10
N LYS A 150 -9.56 -18.85 -4.01
CA LYS A 150 -10.74 -17.96 -4.03
C LYS A 150 -10.38 -16.50 -3.88
N TYR A 151 -9.42 -16.20 -2.99
CA TYR A 151 -9.01 -14.84 -2.65
C TYR A 151 -7.49 -14.73 -2.79
N PRO A 152 -6.98 -14.34 -3.99
CA PRO A 152 -5.56 -14.12 -4.22
C PRO A 152 -4.88 -13.22 -3.17
N PHE A 153 -5.66 -12.30 -2.60
CA PHE A 153 -5.28 -11.30 -1.62
C PHE A 153 -6.24 -11.37 -0.42
N MET A 154 -5.86 -12.06 0.65
CA MET A 154 -6.71 -12.32 1.81
C MET A 154 -7.09 -11.05 2.57
N PHE A 155 -6.25 -10.01 2.54
CA PHE A 155 -6.58 -8.73 3.18
C PHE A 155 -7.87 -8.10 2.63
N VAL A 156 -8.24 -8.38 1.37
CA VAL A 156 -9.47 -7.86 0.75
C VAL A 156 -10.72 -8.43 1.43
N PRO A 157 -10.99 -9.74 1.45
CA PRO A 157 -12.16 -10.28 2.13
C PRO A 157 -12.13 -10.06 3.63
N MET A 158 -10.95 -9.97 4.27
CA MET A 158 -10.88 -9.64 5.70
C MET A 158 -11.45 -8.25 5.98
N TYR A 159 -11.16 -7.27 5.12
CA TYR A 159 -11.74 -5.93 5.22
C TYR A 159 -13.22 -5.91 4.80
N GLU A 160 -13.55 -6.49 3.63
CA GLU A 160 -14.88 -6.37 3.03
C GLU A 160 -15.95 -7.21 3.74
N LYS A 161 -15.57 -8.37 4.30
CA LYS A 161 -16.50 -9.32 4.91
C LYS A 161 -16.45 -9.33 6.44
N ALA A 162 -15.62 -8.52 7.10
CA ALA A 162 -15.63 -8.42 8.56
C ALA A 162 -17.03 -8.08 9.10
N LEU A 163 -17.47 -8.85 10.09
CA LEU A 163 -18.74 -8.69 10.80
C LEU A 163 -18.56 -7.95 12.13
N ALA A 164 -17.45 -8.22 12.82
CA ALA A 164 -17.08 -7.63 14.10
C ALA A 164 -15.56 -7.50 14.19
N VAL A 165 -15.10 -6.71 15.17
CA VAL A 165 -13.67 -6.52 15.47
C VAL A 165 -13.41 -6.82 16.94
N ALA A 166 -12.30 -7.48 17.26
CA ALA A 166 -11.85 -7.67 18.64
C ALA A 166 -10.46 -7.05 18.86
N GLU A 167 -10.30 -6.29 19.95
CA GLU A 167 -9.01 -5.81 20.45
C GLU A 167 -8.49 -6.76 21.55
N VAL A 168 -7.23 -7.16 21.43
CA VAL A 168 -6.52 -8.04 22.37
C VAL A 168 -5.22 -7.38 22.78
N LYS A 169 -4.85 -7.37 24.06
CA LYS A 169 -3.50 -6.91 24.46
C LYS A 169 -2.43 -7.84 23.92
N HIS A 170 -1.24 -7.34 23.64
CA HIS A 170 -0.11 -8.18 23.25
C HIS A 170 0.20 -9.29 24.24
N THR A 171 0.19 -9.00 25.56
CA THR A 171 0.45 -10.00 26.60
C THR A 171 -0.52 -11.18 26.54
N ASP A 172 -1.80 -10.88 26.33
CA ASP A 172 -2.86 -11.87 26.21
C ASP A 172 -2.77 -12.62 24.87
N PHE A 173 -2.39 -11.92 23.79
CA PHE A 173 -2.14 -12.51 22.48
C PHE A 173 -0.94 -13.47 22.47
N PHE A 174 0.15 -13.15 23.20
CA PHE A 174 1.29 -14.06 23.34
C PHE A 174 0.89 -15.35 24.06
N TYR A 175 0.09 -15.23 25.13
CA TYR A 175 -0.45 -16.39 25.83
C TYR A 175 -1.32 -17.26 24.90
N LEU A 176 -2.20 -16.63 24.11
CA LEU A 176 -3.01 -17.31 23.11
C LEU A 176 -2.14 -18.03 22.06
N GLY A 177 -1.14 -17.34 21.51
CA GLY A 177 -0.22 -17.91 20.54
C GLY A 177 0.57 -19.10 21.09
N GLN A 178 0.99 -19.05 22.36
CA GLN A 178 1.67 -20.16 23.03
C GLN A 178 0.74 -21.35 23.25
N ARG A 179 -0.54 -21.11 23.60
CA ARG A 179 -1.54 -22.16 23.70
C ARG A 179 -1.70 -22.88 22.36
N PHE A 180 -1.88 -22.14 21.27
CA PHE A 180 -1.95 -22.71 19.92
C PHE A 180 -0.67 -23.43 19.50
N ALA A 181 0.50 -22.96 19.92
CA ALA A 181 1.77 -23.63 19.64
C ALA A 181 1.85 -25.03 20.27
N ASN A 182 1.29 -25.21 21.47
CA ASN A 182 1.30 -26.50 22.16
C ASN A 182 0.34 -27.51 21.52
N ASP A 183 -0.76 -27.02 20.95
CA ASP A 183 -1.78 -27.86 20.31
C ASP A 183 -1.47 -28.18 18.84
N SER A 184 -0.75 -27.28 18.16
CA SER A 184 -0.47 -27.37 16.73
C SER A 184 0.80 -28.19 16.43
N LYS A 185 0.62 -29.27 15.65
CA LYS A 185 1.71 -29.97 14.96
C LYS A 185 1.75 -29.66 13.46
N VAL A 186 1.17 -28.53 13.07
CA VAL A 186 1.00 -28.17 11.65
C VAL A 186 2.34 -27.73 11.07
N GLU A 187 2.84 -28.46 10.06
CA GLU A 187 3.95 -27.98 9.23
C GLU A 187 3.56 -26.67 8.56
N THR A 188 4.50 -25.73 8.50
CA THR A 188 4.23 -24.42 7.88
C THR A 188 5.32 -24.04 6.91
N VAL A 189 4.93 -23.40 5.82
CA VAL A 189 5.83 -22.85 4.82
C VAL A 189 5.65 -21.34 4.80
N PHE A 190 6.73 -20.63 5.10
CA PHE A 190 6.79 -19.20 4.85
C PHE A 190 7.21 -19.00 3.39
N TYR A 191 6.26 -18.61 2.57
CA TYR A 191 6.44 -18.46 1.13
C TYR A 191 6.66 -16.98 0.78
N THR A 192 7.92 -16.58 0.68
CA THR A 192 8.32 -15.21 0.34
C THR A 192 8.64 -15.07 -1.14
N ASN A 193 8.57 -13.84 -1.67
CA ASN A 193 8.68 -13.63 -3.11
C ASN A 193 9.04 -12.20 -3.48
N THR A 194 9.43 -11.96 -4.74
CA THR A 194 9.48 -10.60 -5.30
C THR A 194 8.14 -10.17 -5.90
N ALA A 195 7.92 -8.88 -6.08
CA ALA A 195 6.69 -8.41 -6.71
C ALA A 195 6.59 -8.92 -8.17
N ARG A 196 5.37 -9.29 -8.59
CA ARG A 196 5.05 -9.70 -9.97
C ARG A 196 5.83 -10.91 -10.50
N CYS A 197 6.27 -11.79 -9.60
CA CYS A 197 6.95 -13.03 -9.96
C CYS A 197 6.04 -14.24 -10.19
N GLY A 198 4.72 -14.06 -10.27
CA GLY A 198 3.78 -15.18 -10.40
C GLY A 198 3.55 -15.97 -9.10
N SER A 199 3.80 -15.34 -7.95
CA SER A 199 3.63 -16.01 -6.66
C SER A 199 2.20 -16.41 -6.33
N THR A 200 1.21 -15.66 -6.83
CA THR A 200 -0.19 -16.07 -6.76
C THR A 200 -0.45 -17.37 -7.53
N LEU A 201 0.15 -17.54 -8.72
CA LEU A 201 -0.01 -18.76 -9.51
C LEU A 201 0.57 -19.97 -8.77
N LEU A 202 1.80 -19.87 -8.28
CA LEU A 202 2.41 -20.96 -7.51
C LEU A 202 1.66 -21.22 -6.20
N GLY A 203 1.20 -20.18 -5.51
CA GLY A 203 0.37 -20.36 -4.31
C GLY A 203 -0.94 -21.10 -4.61
N LYS A 204 -1.60 -20.84 -5.76
CA LYS A 204 -2.77 -21.61 -6.21
C LYS A 204 -2.40 -23.06 -6.52
N MET A 205 -1.26 -23.32 -7.16
CA MET A 205 -0.75 -24.68 -7.40
C MET A 205 -0.53 -25.42 -6.08
N LEU A 206 0.04 -24.74 -5.08
CA LEU A 206 0.34 -25.28 -3.75
C LEU A 206 -0.89 -25.46 -2.85
N ASN A 207 -2.02 -24.78 -3.11
CA ASN A 207 -3.24 -24.92 -2.32
C ASN A 207 -4.05 -26.16 -2.72
N ARG A 208 -4.02 -27.22 -1.92
CA ARG A 208 -4.67 -28.50 -2.20
C ARG A 208 -5.68 -28.84 -1.09
N PRO A 209 -7.00 -28.75 -1.32
CA PRO A 209 -7.99 -29.00 -0.29
C PRO A 209 -7.78 -30.34 0.46
N GLY A 210 -7.75 -30.29 1.79
CA GLY A 210 -7.50 -31.45 2.65
C GLY A 210 -6.03 -31.84 2.81
N ILE A 211 -5.11 -31.22 2.07
CA ILE A 211 -3.66 -31.50 2.11
C ILE A 211 -2.88 -30.27 2.51
N SER A 212 -3.19 -29.11 1.93
CA SER A 212 -2.53 -27.85 2.18
C SER A 212 -3.49 -26.66 1.99
N VAL A 213 -3.30 -25.64 2.81
CA VAL A 213 -4.03 -24.37 2.69
C VAL A 213 -3.03 -23.25 2.50
N CYS A 214 -3.15 -22.52 1.39
CA CYS A 214 -2.30 -21.36 1.10
C CYS A 214 -3.08 -20.07 1.35
N TYR A 215 -2.62 -19.29 2.31
CA TYR A 215 -3.13 -17.97 2.63
C TYR A 215 -2.35 -16.90 1.85
N GLY A 216 -3.07 -16.09 1.07
CA GLY A 216 -2.47 -15.05 0.22
C GLY A 216 -2.33 -13.72 0.97
N GLU A 217 -1.11 -13.32 1.27
CA GLU A 217 -0.75 -12.01 1.85
C GLU A 217 -1.48 -11.68 3.17
N PRO A 218 -1.22 -12.43 4.26
CA PRO A 218 -1.83 -12.13 5.56
C PRO A 218 -1.39 -10.73 6.05
N PRO A 219 -2.33 -9.80 6.29
CA PRO A 219 -1.99 -8.40 6.57
C PRO A 219 -1.21 -8.19 7.87
N SER A 220 -1.36 -9.09 8.85
CA SER A 220 -0.57 -9.06 10.09
C SER A 220 0.94 -9.19 9.84
N LEU A 221 1.35 -10.00 8.86
CA LEU A 221 2.77 -10.18 8.52
C LEU A 221 3.32 -8.93 7.83
N THR A 222 2.55 -8.35 6.90
CA THR A 222 2.84 -7.05 6.28
C THR A 222 3.12 -5.98 7.33
N VAL A 223 2.25 -5.86 8.34
CA VAL A 223 2.38 -4.86 9.42
C VAL A 223 3.67 -5.08 10.23
N LEU A 224 3.99 -6.32 10.61
CA LEU A 224 5.22 -6.64 11.34
C LEU A 224 6.48 -6.34 10.50
N SER A 225 6.44 -6.62 9.21
CA SER A 225 7.51 -6.33 8.27
C SER A 225 7.77 -4.82 8.15
N ILE A 226 6.72 -4.01 8.10
CA ILE A 226 6.83 -2.55 8.11
C ILE A 226 7.37 -2.07 9.45
N ALA A 227 6.84 -2.58 10.57
CA ALA A 227 7.29 -2.23 11.90
C ALA A 227 8.80 -2.50 12.08
N LEU A 228 9.30 -3.62 11.54
CA LEU A 228 10.72 -3.95 11.53
C LEU A 228 11.53 -2.99 10.66
N GLY A 229 11.09 -2.76 9.42
CA GLY A 229 11.84 -1.93 8.46
C GLY A 229 11.94 -0.46 8.85
N GLU A 230 10.90 0.04 9.54
CA GLU A 230 10.77 1.43 9.97
C GLU A 230 11.15 1.63 11.45
N ASN A 231 11.58 0.58 12.15
CA ASN A 231 11.93 0.59 13.58
C ASN A 231 10.79 1.12 14.48
N LEU A 232 9.54 0.76 14.17
CA LEU A 232 8.36 1.16 14.96
C LEU A 232 8.17 0.28 16.20
N MET A 233 8.69 -0.94 16.16
CA MET A 233 8.75 -1.90 17.26
C MET A 233 10.17 -2.45 17.36
N ASN A 234 10.55 -2.91 18.54
CA ASN A 234 11.85 -3.55 18.70
C ASN A 234 11.83 -4.99 18.13
N GLU A 235 12.99 -5.49 17.72
CA GLU A 235 13.10 -6.78 17.04
C GLU A 235 12.60 -7.97 17.88
N ALA A 236 12.84 -7.95 19.21
CA ALA A 236 12.41 -9.03 20.10
C ALA A 236 10.88 -9.11 20.19
N GLU A 237 10.22 -7.96 20.33
CA GLU A 237 8.76 -7.85 20.32
C GLU A 237 8.17 -8.33 18.97
N ILE A 238 8.77 -7.92 17.85
CA ILE A 238 8.36 -8.39 16.51
C ILE A 238 8.51 -9.91 16.39
N LYS A 239 9.60 -10.48 16.91
CA LYS A 239 9.84 -11.93 16.91
C LYS A 239 8.75 -12.68 17.66
N ASP A 240 8.34 -12.20 18.83
CA ASP A 240 7.29 -12.83 19.63
C ASP A 240 5.89 -12.65 18.99
N LEU A 241 5.60 -11.47 18.44
CA LEU A 241 4.36 -11.21 17.69
C LEU A 241 4.27 -12.06 16.42
N LEU A 242 5.39 -12.21 15.70
CA LEU A 242 5.48 -13.05 14.50
C LEU A 242 5.20 -14.51 14.83
N ARG A 243 5.85 -15.05 15.88
CA ARG A 243 5.61 -16.42 16.36
C ARG A 243 4.13 -16.63 16.70
N ALA A 244 3.55 -15.75 17.52
CA ALA A 244 2.14 -15.85 17.90
C ALA A 244 1.20 -15.74 16.69
N SER A 245 1.51 -14.88 15.72
CA SER A 245 0.73 -14.72 14.49
C SER A 245 0.74 -15.98 13.64
N VAL A 246 1.90 -16.62 13.47
CA VAL A 246 2.04 -17.88 12.73
C VAL A 246 1.21 -18.98 13.39
N HIS A 247 1.32 -19.15 14.72
CA HIS A 247 0.53 -20.16 15.44
C HIS A 247 -0.98 -19.90 15.37
N CYS A 248 -1.42 -18.64 15.44
CA CYS A 248 -2.83 -18.31 15.29
C CYS A 248 -3.37 -18.66 13.90
N MET A 249 -2.59 -18.46 12.83
CA MET A 249 -3.01 -18.87 11.47
C MET A 249 -3.03 -20.39 11.27
N GLN A 250 -2.26 -21.13 12.05
CA GLN A 250 -2.26 -22.61 12.06
C GLN A 250 -3.42 -23.19 12.87
N ALA A 251 -3.85 -22.51 13.94
CA ALA A 251 -4.70 -23.06 15.00
C ALA A 251 -6.01 -23.71 14.52
N HIS A 252 -6.54 -23.25 13.38
CA HIS A 252 -7.82 -23.69 12.85
C HIS A 252 -7.70 -24.61 11.62
N LEU A 253 -6.49 -25.04 11.30
CA LEU A 253 -6.27 -26.02 10.24
C LEU A 253 -6.47 -27.45 10.78
N PRO A 254 -7.08 -28.35 9.98
CA PRO A 254 -7.15 -29.75 10.35
C PRO A 254 -5.75 -30.37 10.54
N THR A 255 -5.64 -31.36 11.42
CA THR A 255 -4.37 -32.09 11.63
C THR A 255 -3.85 -32.68 10.32
N GLY A 256 -2.55 -32.50 10.07
CA GLY A 256 -1.89 -32.99 8.85
C GLY A 256 -2.02 -32.09 7.62
N VAL A 257 -2.78 -31.00 7.70
CA VAL A 257 -2.87 -30.01 6.61
C VAL A 257 -1.70 -29.03 6.69
N LEU A 258 -0.91 -28.95 5.63
CA LEU A 258 0.20 -28.01 5.50
C LEU A 258 -0.29 -26.56 5.43
N CYS A 259 0.21 -25.69 6.31
CA CYS A 259 -0.06 -24.26 6.26
C CYS A 259 0.94 -23.55 5.35
N ILE A 260 0.48 -22.81 4.35
CA ILE A 260 1.37 -22.03 3.48
C ILE A 260 1.02 -20.55 3.61
N LEU A 261 1.96 -19.75 4.07
CA LEU A 261 1.82 -18.32 4.25
C LEU A 261 2.53 -17.60 3.11
N LYS A 262 1.80 -17.34 2.01
CA LYS A 262 2.32 -16.54 0.89
C LYS A 262 2.36 -15.09 1.32
N THR A 263 3.52 -14.46 1.29
CA THR A 263 3.70 -13.10 1.85
C THR A 263 3.61 -12.01 0.80
N GLN A 264 3.60 -10.74 1.24
CA GLN A 264 3.95 -9.64 0.35
C GLN A 264 5.45 -9.62 0.10
N SER A 265 5.90 -8.83 -0.88
CA SER A 265 7.30 -8.91 -1.31
C SER A 265 8.26 -8.48 -0.21
N PHE A 266 7.98 -7.37 0.47
CA PHE A 266 8.87 -6.83 1.49
C PHE A 266 8.95 -7.69 2.77
N ASP A 267 8.03 -8.64 2.97
CA ASP A 267 7.98 -9.56 4.13
C ASP A 267 9.13 -10.57 4.14
N ALA A 268 9.91 -10.68 3.07
CA ALA A 268 11.15 -11.46 3.06
C ALA A 268 12.13 -11.07 4.19
N ARG A 269 12.02 -9.84 4.73
CA ARG A 269 12.80 -9.38 5.89
C ARG A 269 12.42 -10.05 7.22
N LEU A 270 11.27 -10.72 7.30
CA LEU A 270 10.82 -11.42 8.50
C LEU A 270 11.48 -12.80 8.65
N VAL A 271 12.08 -13.33 7.59
CA VAL A 271 12.69 -14.67 7.57
C VAL A 271 13.72 -14.88 8.69
N PRO A 272 14.67 -13.96 8.96
CA PRO A 272 15.63 -14.12 10.08
C PRO A 272 14.98 -14.25 11.45
N LEU A 273 13.79 -13.67 11.64
CA LEU A 273 13.09 -13.70 12.92
C LEU A 273 12.37 -15.05 13.17
N CYS A 274 12.33 -15.92 12.17
CA CYS A 274 11.60 -17.18 12.18
C CYS A 274 12.38 -18.39 12.71
N GLU A 275 13.68 -18.26 13.02
CA GLU A 275 14.56 -19.38 13.40
C GLU A 275 14.03 -20.26 14.55
N ASN A 276 13.22 -19.66 15.45
CA ASN A 276 12.69 -20.33 16.63
C ASN A 276 11.20 -20.71 16.50
N ILE A 277 10.69 -20.80 15.28
CA ILE A 277 9.32 -21.28 15.02
C ILE A 277 9.44 -22.74 14.56
N PRO A 278 8.97 -23.72 15.37
CA PRO A 278 9.13 -25.13 15.04
C PRO A 278 8.36 -25.48 13.77
N ASN A 279 8.90 -26.42 12.99
CA ASN A 279 8.29 -26.95 11.76
C ASN A 279 7.99 -25.88 10.69
N LEU A 280 8.70 -24.75 10.72
CA LEU A 280 8.61 -23.70 9.71
C LEU A 280 9.70 -23.88 8.66
N LYS A 281 9.29 -24.08 7.40
CA LYS A 281 10.14 -24.11 6.22
C LYS A 281 10.06 -22.77 5.48
N HIS A 282 11.07 -22.43 4.70
CA HIS A 282 11.09 -21.22 3.88
C HIS A 282 11.30 -21.56 2.41
N ILE A 283 10.49 -20.95 1.53
CA ILE A 283 10.69 -21.00 0.08
C ILE A 283 10.66 -19.57 -0.48
N PHE A 284 11.44 -19.33 -1.54
CA PHE A 284 11.53 -18.03 -2.19
C PHE A 284 11.23 -18.13 -3.69
N MET A 285 10.38 -17.24 -4.21
CA MET A 285 10.09 -17.16 -5.65
C MET A 285 10.53 -15.83 -6.27
N PHE A 286 11.16 -15.94 -7.43
CA PHE A 286 11.67 -14.80 -8.19
C PHE A 286 11.33 -14.91 -9.68
N ARG A 287 11.25 -13.77 -10.37
CA ARG A 287 11.08 -13.70 -11.82
C ARG A 287 12.11 -12.77 -12.42
N LYS A 288 12.92 -13.29 -13.35
CA LYS A 288 13.80 -12.46 -14.18
C LYS A 288 12.93 -11.53 -15.03
N LYS A 289 13.42 -10.31 -15.27
CA LYS A 289 12.75 -9.33 -16.13
C LYS A 289 11.36 -8.91 -15.66
N ALA A 290 11.15 -8.90 -14.34
CA ALA A 290 9.90 -8.48 -13.72
C ALA A 290 9.77 -6.96 -13.56
N LEU A 291 10.84 -6.17 -13.76
CA LEU A 291 10.89 -4.73 -13.48
C LEU A 291 9.73 -3.97 -14.14
N LEU A 292 9.53 -4.17 -15.44
CA LEU A 292 8.44 -3.54 -16.18
C LEU A 292 7.06 -3.95 -15.64
N SER A 293 6.90 -5.21 -15.22
CA SER A 293 5.63 -5.66 -14.62
C SER A 293 5.36 -4.98 -13.27
N VAL A 294 6.41 -4.75 -12.46
CA VAL A 294 6.31 -4.01 -11.19
C VAL A 294 5.99 -2.54 -11.47
N GLU A 295 6.66 -1.94 -12.45
CA GLU A 295 6.45 -0.55 -12.85
C GLU A 295 5.01 -0.29 -13.30
N LYS A 296 4.38 -1.22 -14.04
CA LYS A 296 2.94 -1.10 -14.39
C LYS A 296 2.06 -0.97 -13.16
N VAL A 297 2.34 -1.75 -12.11
CA VAL A 297 1.56 -1.69 -10.86
C VAL A 297 1.79 -0.37 -10.14
N VAL A 298 3.03 0.11 -10.09
CA VAL A 298 3.34 1.45 -9.54
C VAL A 298 2.65 2.55 -10.35
N ARG A 299 2.58 2.43 -11.68
CA ARG A 299 1.92 3.45 -12.53
C ARG A 299 0.40 3.48 -12.40
N ARG A 300 -0.26 2.39 -11.96
CA ARG A 300 -1.71 2.35 -11.74
C ARG A 300 -2.20 3.50 -10.86
N GLU A 301 -1.43 3.80 -9.80
CA GLU A 301 -1.75 4.84 -8.82
C GLU A 301 -0.68 5.96 -8.85
N GLN A 302 -0.12 6.23 -10.04
CA GLN A 302 0.99 7.18 -10.24
C GLN A 302 0.75 8.54 -9.56
N PHE A 303 -0.49 9.06 -9.66
CA PHE A 303 -0.83 10.34 -9.06
C PHE A 303 -0.85 10.26 -7.52
N LEU A 304 -1.41 9.18 -6.96
CA LEU A 304 -1.39 8.95 -5.52
C LEU A 304 0.04 8.79 -5.00
N TYR A 305 0.90 8.01 -5.66
CA TYR A 305 2.30 7.88 -5.25
C TYR A 305 3.08 9.18 -5.38
N SER A 306 2.79 10.02 -6.38
CA SER A 306 3.39 11.36 -6.48
C SER A 306 3.01 12.24 -5.29
N ILE A 307 1.73 12.21 -4.87
CA ILE A 307 1.28 12.92 -3.66
C ILE A 307 1.94 12.31 -2.41
N MET A 308 1.91 11.00 -2.26
CA MET A 308 2.49 10.31 -1.11
C MET A 308 3.99 10.55 -1.01
N LEU A 309 4.70 10.59 -2.13
CA LEU A 309 6.13 10.91 -2.15
C LEU A 309 6.40 12.34 -1.73
N LYS A 310 5.63 13.32 -2.26
CA LYS A 310 5.72 14.72 -1.82
C LYS A 310 5.46 14.82 -0.32
N LEU A 311 4.45 14.09 0.17
CA LEU A 311 4.13 14.03 1.59
C LEU A 311 5.24 13.35 2.39
N TYR A 312 5.86 12.29 1.87
CA TYR A 312 6.94 11.56 2.52
C TYR A 312 8.19 12.43 2.68
N ASN A 313 8.54 13.18 1.63
CA ASN A 313 9.65 14.13 1.66
C ASN A 313 9.39 15.29 2.63
N TYR A 314 8.13 15.69 2.80
CA TYR A 314 7.74 16.70 3.77
C TYR A 314 7.72 16.15 5.21
N CYS A 315 7.09 15.00 5.40
CA CYS A 315 6.92 14.31 6.67
C CYS A 315 6.73 12.80 6.44
N PRO A 316 7.78 11.97 6.64
CA PRO A 316 7.68 10.51 6.47
C PRO A 316 6.59 9.87 7.33
N TYR A 317 6.39 10.39 8.55
CA TYR A 317 5.34 9.93 9.45
C TYR A 317 3.93 10.14 8.87
N LEU A 318 3.67 11.30 8.26
CA LEU A 318 2.38 11.53 7.58
C LEU A 318 2.23 10.60 6.38
N SER A 319 3.25 10.48 5.52
CA SER A 319 3.14 9.56 4.39
C SER A 319 2.92 8.11 4.80
N TRP A 320 3.52 7.66 5.91
CA TRP A 320 3.24 6.35 6.49
C TRP A 320 1.77 6.22 6.91
N TYR A 321 1.22 7.26 7.55
CA TYR A 321 -0.19 7.29 7.95
C TYR A 321 -1.17 7.20 6.76
N PHE A 322 -0.77 7.72 5.58
CA PHE A 322 -1.59 7.78 4.37
C PHE A 322 -1.34 6.68 3.32
N GLY A 323 -0.30 5.84 3.42
CA GLY A 323 -0.06 4.85 2.36
C GLY A 323 1.13 3.90 2.52
N THR A 324 1.09 2.80 1.76
CA THR A 324 1.77 1.53 2.06
C THR A 324 3.02 1.25 1.27
N LEU A 325 3.01 1.50 -0.03
CA LEU A 325 4.11 1.08 -0.89
C LEU A 325 5.38 1.90 -0.68
N ILE A 326 5.23 3.17 -0.30
CA ILE A 326 6.38 3.99 0.13
C ILE A 326 6.82 3.61 1.55
N ALA A 327 5.90 3.18 2.42
CA ALA A 327 6.21 2.79 3.79
C ALA A 327 6.94 1.44 3.88
N GLY A 328 6.51 0.42 3.14
CA GLY A 328 7.12 -0.91 3.14
C GLY A 328 8.60 -0.90 2.76
N GLU A 329 8.97 -0.03 1.82
CA GLU A 329 10.36 0.13 1.35
C GLU A 329 10.99 1.47 1.75
N GLY A 330 10.42 2.15 2.76
CA GLY A 330 10.82 3.49 3.18
C GLY A 330 12.32 3.61 3.50
N LYS A 331 12.88 2.61 4.19
CA LYS A 331 14.33 2.52 4.45
C LYS A 331 15.18 2.59 3.18
N TRP A 332 14.84 1.83 2.14
CA TRP A 332 15.59 1.84 0.88
C TRP A 332 15.38 3.13 0.10
N VAL A 333 14.15 3.65 0.06
CA VAL A 333 13.85 4.96 -0.55
C VAL A 333 14.72 6.06 0.09
N ARG A 334 14.88 6.07 1.42
CA ARG A 334 15.76 7.01 2.14
C ARG A 334 17.24 6.79 1.90
N SER A 335 17.68 5.53 1.85
CA SER A 335 19.09 5.18 1.69
C SER A 335 19.59 5.46 0.28
N LEU A 336 18.81 5.09 -0.74
CA LEU A 336 19.20 5.23 -2.13
C LEU A 336 19.08 6.66 -2.64
N ARG A 337 18.24 7.50 -2.00
CA ARG A 337 18.03 8.91 -2.34
C ARG A 337 17.98 9.12 -3.86
N PRO A 338 16.97 8.60 -4.58
CA PRO A 338 16.84 8.82 -6.03
C PRO A 338 17.07 10.31 -6.35
N GLN A 339 18.21 10.65 -6.96
CA GLN A 339 18.87 11.95 -6.79
C GLN A 339 18.13 13.16 -7.39
N ASN A 340 16.98 12.97 -8.03
CA ASN A 340 16.16 14.04 -8.59
C ASN A 340 15.02 14.56 -7.69
N MET A 341 14.92 14.09 -6.43
CA MET A 341 13.83 14.55 -5.54
C MET A 341 13.98 15.99 -5.02
N ARG A 342 15.19 16.58 -5.07
CA ARG A 342 15.43 17.96 -4.59
C ARG A 342 15.12 19.05 -5.60
N LEU A 343 15.15 18.76 -6.91
CA LEU A 343 14.91 19.79 -7.93
C LEU A 343 13.45 20.29 -7.92
N VAL A 344 12.50 19.47 -7.45
CA VAL A 344 11.09 19.86 -7.23
C VAL A 344 10.97 20.84 -6.05
N GLY A 345 11.74 20.62 -4.98
CA GLY A 345 11.80 21.56 -3.86
C GLY A 345 12.53 22.85 -4.22
N LEU A 346 13.60 22.77 -5.01
CA LEU A 346 14.40 23.92 -5.41
C LEU A 346 13.73 24.78 -6.49
N SER A 347 12.97 24.22 -7.42
CA SER A 347 12.14 25.04 -8.31
C SER A 347 11.04 25.80 -7.54
N TYR A 348 10.53 25.23 -6.44
CA TYR A 348 9.60 25.92 -5.53
C TYR A 348 10.29 26.92 -4.57
N ILE A 349 11.54 26.69 -4.17
CA ILE A 349 12.35 27.61 -3.34
C ILE A 349 12.96 28.75 -4.18
N VAL A 350 13.33 28.49 -5.43
CA VAL A 350 13.71 29.53 -6.41
C VAL A 350 12.49 30.41 -6.73
N LEU A 351 11.26 29.87 -6.70
CA LEU A 351 10.00 30.62 -6.74
C LEU A 351 9.82 31.58 -5.53
N LYS A 352 10.43 31.29 -4.37
CA LYS A 352 10.42 32.20 -3.21
C LYS A 352 11.57 33.20 -3.24
N PHE A 353 12.69 32.87 -3.88
CA PHE A 353 13.87 33.75 -4.00
C PHE A 353 13.77 34.77 -5.15
N ILE A 354 12.96 34.50 -6.19
CA ILE A 354 12.71 35.47 -7.27
C ILE A 354 11.68 36.54 -6.87
N TYR A 355 10.84 36.28 -5.85
CA TYR A 355 9.89 37.25 -5.31
C TYR A 355 10.43 38.11 -4.13
N TRP A 356 11.70 37.94 -3.74
CA TRP A 356 12.31 38.70 -2.65
C TRP A 356 13.71 39.21 -2.99
N ASN A 357 13.90 39.84 -4.14
CA ASN A 357 15.08 40.66 -4.38
C ASN A 357 14.78 41.83 -5.31
N ARG A 358 14.40 42.97 -4.71
CA ARG A 358 14.85 44.28 -5.19
C ARG A 358 15.34 45.15 -4.02
N PRO A 359 16.38 45.95 -4.23
CA PRO A 359 17.10 46.64 -3.18
C PRO A 359 16.38 47.92 -2.75
N VAL A 360 16.53 48.23 -1.46
CA VAL A 360 16.21 49.52 -0.85
C VAL A 360 17.32 50.50 -1.20
N THR A 361 16.97 51.64 -1.79
CA THR A 361 17.74 52.89 -1.72
C THR A 361 16.78 54.08 -1.63
N THR A 362 16.72 54.69 -0.42
CA THR A 362 16.79 56.14 -0.07
C THR A 362 15.94 57.18 -0.87
N ALA A 363 15.27 58.20 -0.31
CA ALA A 363 15.15 58.75 1.05
C ALA A 363 14.06 59.88 1.14
N HIS A 364 13.66 60.21 2.40
CA HIS A 364 13.05 61.46 2.93
C HIS A 364 11.54 61.72 2.67
N VAL A 365 10.63 62.13 3.59
CA VAL A 365 10.63 62.92 4.85
C VAL A 365 9.45 62.48 5.79
N PHE A 366 9.60 62.60 7.14
CA PHE A 366 8.61 62.36 8.24
C PHE A 366 7.54 63.49 8.39
N PRO A 367 6.64 63.55 9.41
CA PRO A 367 5.83 62.54 10.14
C PRO A 367 4.33 62.93 10.22
N SER A 368 3.41 62.00 10.53
CA SER A 368 2.23 62.30 11.37
C SER A 368 1.38 61.08 11.72
N TYR A 369 0.83 61.14 12.93
CA TYR A 369 -0.05 60.20 13.60
C TYR A 369 -1.37 59.94 12.84
N SER A 370 -1.82 58.68 12.78
CA SER A 370 -3.03 58.21 13.48
C SER A 370 -3.43 56.82 12.95
N LEU A 371 -3.50 55.87 13.86
CA LEU A 371 -4.03 54.53 13.62
C LEU A 371 -5.50 54.57 14.04
N ARG A 372 -6.41 54.81 13.09
CA ARG A 372 -7.85 54.52 13.21
C ARG A 372 -8.52 54.47 11.84
N THR A 373 -9.12 53.30 11.57
CA THR A 373 -10.25 53.05 10.65
C THR A 373 -9.96 53.00 9.14
N PHE A 374 -9.92 51.78 8.59
CA PHE A 374 -10.61 51.35 7.35
C PHE A 374 -10.76 49.84 7.52
N GLY A 375 -11.95 49.28 7.69
CA GLY A 375 -13.03 49.34 6.72
C GLY A 375 -13.03 48.00 5.99
N LEU A 376 -13.76 47.03 6.54
CA LEU A 376 -14.18 45.82 5.84
C LEU A 376 -14.82 46.23 4.52
N ILE A 377 -14.14 46.03 3.39
CA ILE A 377 -14.80 46.03 2.09
C ILE A 377 -14.93 44.58 1.67
N TYR A 378 -16.13 44.06 1.90
CA TYR A 378 -16.63 42.83 1.33
C TYR A 378 -16.85 43.09 -0.16
N PHE A 379 -15.95 42.62 -1.03
CA PHE A 379 -16.22 42.56 -2.46
C PHE A 379 -16.78 41.18 -2.80
N GLN A 380 -18.10 41.12 -2.95
CA GLN A 380 -18.76 40.03 -3.68
C GLN A 380 -18.38 40.17 -5.16
N ASP A 381 -17.84 39.09 -5.70
CA ASP A 381 -17.48 38.86 -7.11
C ASP A 381 -16.16 39.49 -7.61
N THR A 382 -15.05 38.79 -7.33
CA THR A 382 -13.70 39.15 -7.79
C THR A 382 -13.18 38.22 -8.89
N THR A 383 -14.04 37.53 -9.63
CA THR A 383 -13.57 36.65 -10.71
C THR A 383 -13.21 37.41 -11.99
N LEU A 384 -13.90 38.53 -12.30
CA LEU A 384 -13.68 39.26 -13.55
C LEU A 384 -12.49 40.20 -13.50
N ILE A 385 -12.30 40.93 -12.38
CA ILE A 385 -11.19 41.89 -12.23
C ILE A 385 -9.84 41.16 -12.12
N HIS A 386 -9.76 40.03 -11.41
CA HIS A 386 -8.55 39.22 -11.37
C HIS A 386 -8.23 38.58 -12.73
N LYS A 387 -9.24 38.11 -13.47
CA LYS A 387 -9.04 37.60 -14.84
C LYS A 387 -8.61 38.71 -15.80
N ALA A 388 -9.15 39.93 -15.67
CA ALA A 388 -8.79 41.08 -16.49
C ALA A 388 -7.36 41.58 -16.17
N LEU A 389 -6.98 41.68 -14.89
CA LEU A 389 -5.62 42.02 -14.50
C LEU A 389 -4.61 40.96 -14.92
N ALA A 390 -4.92 39.66 -14.73
CA ALA A 390 -4.08 38.58 -15.21
C ALA A 390 -3.94 38.60 -16.75
N ALA A 391 -5.03 38.88 -17.47
CA ALA A 391 -5.00 39.03 -18.93
C ALA A 391 -4.15 40.24 -19.37
N ILE A 392 -4.23 41.39 -18.69
CA ILE A 392 -3.42 42.57 -19.02
C ILE A 392 -1.93 42.34 -18.69
N ILE A 393 -1.64 41.72 -17.55
CA ILE A 393 -0.27 41.41 -17.12
C ILE A 393 0.40 40.37 -18.02
N LEU A 394 -0.36 39.39 -18.53
CA LEU A 394 0.16 38.37 -19.47
C LEU A 394 0.17 38.85 -20.93
N ALA A 395 -0.77 39.70 -21.33
CA ALA A 395 -0.86 40.22 -22.70
C ALA A 395 0.22 41.25 -23.02
N SER A 396 0.71 42.01 -22.04
CA SER A 396 1.75 43.02 -22.28
C SER A 396 3.09 42.39 -22.72
N PRO A 397 3.65 41.38 -22.02
CA PRO A 397 4.82 40.64 -22.49
C PRO A 397 4.59 39.90 -23.81
N MET A 398 3.39 39.31 -24.00
CA MET A 398 3.06 38.56 -25.22
C MET A 398 2.94 39.47 -26.46
N SER A 399 2.34 40.66 -26.29
CA SER A 399 2.27 41.70 -27.33
C SER A 399 3.66 42.23 -27.69
N GLN A 400 4.52 42.41 -26.69
CA GLN A 400 5.90 42.84 -26.90
C GLN A 400 6.75 41.75 -27.56
N TYR A 401 6.52 40.47 -27.25
CA TYR A 401 7.12 39.35 -27.96
C TYR A 401 6.67 39.29 -29.42
N GLU A 402 5.36 39.33 -29.70
CA GLU A 402 4.84 39.24 -31.08
C GLU A 402 5.40 40.36 -31.96
N LYS A 403 5.55 41.58 -31.42
CA LYS A 403 6.18 42.70 -32.12
C LYS A 403 7.67 42.49 -32.41
N ASN A 404 8.35 41.70 -31.59
CA ASN A 404 9.80 41.49 -31.67
C ASN A 404 10.20 40.04 -32.01
N LYS A 405 9.27 39.17 -32.43
CA LYS A 405 9.52 37.73 -32.60
C LYS A 405 10.67 37.37 -33.56
N LYS A 406 11.00 38.27 -34.50
CA LYS A 406 12.16 38.15 -35.40
C LYS A 406 13.52 38.28 -34.69
N MET A 407 13.55 38.86 -33.49
CA MET A 407 14.75 39.01 -32.66
C MET A 407 14.97 37.84 -31.69
N TYR A 408 13.99 36.95 -31.52
CA TYR A 408 14.12 35.77 -30.66
C TYR A 408 14.47 34.56 -31.51
N CYS A 409 15.64 33.96 -31.22
CA CYS A 409 16.18 32.82 -31.97
C CYS A 409 15.46 31.50 -31.69
N HIS A 410 14.57 31.47 -30.70
CA HIS A 410 13.91 30.26 -30.22
C HIS A 410 12.39 30.50 -30.00
N PRO A 411 11.55 29.48 -30.25
CA PRO A 411 10.11 29.56 -29.97
C PRO A 411 9.84 29.78 -28.48
N ILE A 412 8.74 30.45 -28.14
CA ILE A 412 8.26 30.51 -26.74
C ILE A 412 8.04 29.09 -26.26
N ILE A 413 8.77 28.70 -25.23
CA ILE A 413 8.45 27.51 -24.46
C ILE A 413 7.42 27.96 -23.43
N TRP A 414 6.16 27.53 -23.58
CA TRP A 414 5.13 27.89 -22.64
C TRP A 414 5.48 27.34 -21.26
N TYR A 415 5.28 28.13 -20.21
CA TYR A 415 5.53 27.69 -18.83
C TYR A 415 4.77 26.40 -18.50
N ASN A 416 3.52 26.28 -18.97
CA ASN A 416 2.75 25.05 -18.83
C ASN A 416 3.41 23.87 -19.54
N ASP A 417 4.05 24.06 -20.70
CA ASP A 417 4.74 22.98 -21.40
C ASP A 417 6.02 22.59 -20.67
N VAL A 418 6.77 23.55 -20.10
CA VAL A 418 7.94 23.26 -19.25
C VAL A 418 7.52 22.52 -17.98
N VAL A 419 6.47 22.97 -17.28
CA VAL A 419 5.98 22.34 -16.05
C VAL A 419 5.43 20.95 -16.35
N ASN A 420 4.59 20.81 -17.38
CA ASN A 420 4.04 19.51 -17.77
C ASN A 420 5.15 18.54 -18.21
N HIS A 421 6.13 19.01 -18.99
CA HIS A 421 7.26 18.17 -19.41
C HIS A 421 8.13 17.76 -18.21
N THR A 422 8.46 18.69 -17.32
CA THR A 422 9.27 18.43 -16.13
C THR A 422 8.55 17.50 -15.15
N GLU A 423 7.26 17.70 -14.91
CA GLU A 423 6.45 16.84 -14.04
C GLU A 423 6.35 15.41 -14.60
N ASN A 424 6.14 15.26 -15.91
CA ASN A 424 6.06 13.95 -16.56
C ASN A 424 7.40 13.19 -16.48
N VAL A 425 8.53 13.86 -16.74
CA VAL A 425 9.87 13.26 -16.67
C VAL A 425 10.19 12.82 -15.24
N LEU A 426 9.96 13.70 -14.26
CA LEU A 426 10.26 13.39 -12.86
C LEU A 426 9.40 12.26 -12.30
N THR A 427 8.13 12.20 -12.72
CA THR A 427 7.24 11.13 -12.24
C THR A 427 7.61 9.78 -12.88
N SER A 428 8.07 9.75 -14.15
CA SER A 428 8.56 8.51 -14.78
C SER A 428 9.78 7.97 -14.02
N LEU A 429 10.79 8.81 -13.79
CA LEU A 429 12.02 8.44 -13.08
C LEU A 429 11.74 7.92 -11.67
N PHE A 430 10.78 8.54 -10.95
CA PHE A 430 10.40 8.06 -9.63
C PHE A 430 9.76 6.67 -9.67
N ASN A 431 8.86 6.42 -10.62
CA ASN A 431 8.18 5.13 -10.73
C ASN A 431 9.17 4.00 -11.06
N GLU A 432 10.14 4.26 -11.94
CA GLU A 432 11.20 3.33 -12.31
C GLU A 432 12.11 3.02 -11.11
N ALA A 433 12.53 4.05 -10.36
CA ALA A 433 13.32 3.87 -9.14
C ALA A 433 12.56 3.09 -8.06
N LEU A 434 11.28 3.41 -7.85
CA LEU A 434 10.43 2.72 -6.88
C LEU A 434 10.18 1.27 -7.28
N ALA A 435 9.91 0.99 -8.56
CA ALA A 435 9.76 -0.36 -9.09
C ALA A 435 11.05 -1.18 -8.90
N ALA A 436 12.21 -0.58 -9.14
CA ALA A 436 13.50 -1.21 -8.90
C ALA A 436 13.71 -1.55 -7.42
N ILE A 437 13.37 -0.64 -6.51
CA ILE A 437 13.46 -0.88 -5.06
C ILE A 437 12.53 -2.03 -4.63
N ILE A 438 11.27 -2.00 -5.05
CA ILE A 438 10.27 -3.03 -4.73
C ILE A 438 10.71 -4.40 -5.24
N LEU A 439 11.38 -4.46 -6.40
CA LEU A 439 11.88 -5.71 -6.95
C LEU A 439 13.15 -6.21 -6.23
N ALA A 440 14.09 -5.32 -5.95
CA ALA A 440 15.41 -5.68 -5.40
C ALA A 440 15.44 -5.91 -3.89
N SER A 441 14.60 -5.22 -3.12
CA SER A 441 14.57 -5.32 -1.66
C SER A 441 14.36 -6.76 -1.16
N PRO A 442 13.31 -7.48 -1.58
CA PRO A 442 13.15 -8.90 -1.26
C PRO A 442 14.32 -9.77 -1.70
N MET A 443 14.93 -9.51 -2.86
CA MET A 443 16.08 -10.28 -3.33
C MET A 443 17.31 -10.05 -2.42
N SER A 444 17.52 -8.82 -1.96
CA SER A 444 18.58 -8.50 -0.98
C SER A 444 18.38 -9.29 0.31
N GLN A 445 17.13 -9.38 0.79
CA GLN A 445 16.80 -10.19 1.97
C GLN A 445 17.01 -11.69 1.71
N TYR A 446 16.66 -12.19 0.52
CA TYR A 446 16.93 -13.57 0.15
C TYR A 446 18.44 -13.87 0.15
N GLU A 447 19.27 -13.08 -0.53
CA GLU A 447 20.71 -13.34 -0.62
C GLU A 447 21.41 -13.37 0.75
N LYS A 448 20.99 -12.48 1.65
CA LYS A 448 21.51 -12.42 3.03
C LYS A 448 21.14 -13.66 3.85
N ASN A 449 19.99 -14.26 3.56
CA ASN A 449 19.39 -15.30 4.38
C ASN A 449 19.20 -16.63 3.64
N LYS A 450 19.85 -16.82 2.48
CA LYS A 450 19.60 -17.97 1.59
C LYS A 450 19.79 -19.34 2.23
N LYS A 451 20.62 -19.41 3.28
CA LYS A 451 20.84 -20.64 4.07
C LYS A 451 19.62 -21.09 4.88
N MET A 452 18.66 -20.20 5.12
CA MET A 452 17.42 -20.50 5.83
C MET A 452 16.34 -21.10 4.93
N TYR A 453 16.51 -21.04 3.61
CA TYR A 453 15.55 -21.55 2.65
C TYR A 453 15.80 -23.04 2.40
N CYS A 454 14.75 -23.85 2.53
CA CYS A 454 14.85 -25.30 2.36
C CYS A 454 14.91 -25.72 0.89
N HIS A 455 14.44 -24.86 0.00
CA HIS A 455 14.46 -25.08 -1.44
C HIS A 455 15.29 -23.99 -2.13
N PRO A 456 16.06 -24.33 -3.19
CA PRO A 456 16.65 -23.33 -4.07
C PRO A 456 15.61 -22.31 -4.55
N ILE A 457 16.08 -21.13 -4.95
CA ILE A 457 15.23 -20.11 -5.56
C ILE A 457 14.33 -20.70 -6.65
N ILE A 458 13.03 -20.45 -6.54
CA ILE A 458 12.03 -20.92 -7.49
C ILE A 458 11.89 -19.84 -8.57
N TRP A 459 12.35 -20.14 -9.78
CA TRP A 459 12.24 -19.22 -10.90
C TRP A 459 10.86 -19.32 -11.56
N TYR A 460 10.20 -18.19 -11.75
CA TYR A 460 8.93 -18.11 -12.47
C TYR A 460 9.01 -18.73 -13.87
N ASN A 461 10.10 -18.49 -14.58
CA ASN A 461 10.32 -19.03 -15.92
C ASN A 461 10.32 -20.57 -15.90
N ASP A 462 10.88 -21.19 -14.88
CA ASP A 462 10.88 -22.65 -14.72
C ASP A 462 9.49 -23.16 -14.33
N VAL A 463 8.76 -22.43 -13.47
CA VAL A 463 7.35 -22.75 -13.19
C VAL A 463 6.50 -22.71 -14.44
N VAL A 464 6.80 -21.83 -15.42
CA VAL A 464 6.06 -21.74 -16.68
C VAL A 464 6.51 -22.79 -17.70
N ASN A 465 7.81 -23.01 -17.86
CA ASN A 465 8.39 -23.83 -18.93
C ASN A 465 8.62 -25.30 -18.53
N HIS A 466 8.86 -25.55 -17.24
CA HIS A 466 9.22 -26.85 -16.66
C HIS A 466 8.34 -27.16 -15.43
N THR A 467 7.05 -26.82 -15.52
CA THR A 467 6.10 -26.86 -14.40
C THR A 467 6.11 -28.19 -13.65
N GLU A 468 6.04 -29.30 -14.37
CA GLU A 468 5.97 -30.64 -13.77
C GLU A 468 7.20 -30.95 -12.92
N ASN A 469 8.41 -30.66 -13.42
CA ASN A 469 9.67 -30.88 -12.72
C ASN A 469 9.76 -30.01 -11.45
N VAL A 470 9.44 -28.71 -11.59
CA VAL A 470 9.49 -27.77 -10.46
C VAL A 470 8.50 -28.16 -9.38
N LEU A 471 7.25 -28.45 -9.77
CA LEU A 471 6.21 -28.85 -8.81
C LEU A 471 6.50 -30.21 -8.19
N THR A 472 7.02 -31.19 -8.93
CA THR A 472 7.41 -32.49 -8.36
C THR A 472 8.50 -32.33 -7.29
N SER A 473 9.55 -31.56 -7.58
CA SER A 473 10.61 -31.24 -6.61
C SER A 473 10.03 -30.56 -5.37
N LEU A 474 9.19 -29.54 -5.57
CA LEU A 474 8.61 -28.77 -4.48
C LEU A 474 7.59 -29.59 -3.66
N PHE A 475 6.81 -30.44 -4.30
CA PHE A 475 5.83 -31.31 -3.65
C PHE A 475 6.52 -32.35 -2.78
N ASN A 476 7.61 -32.94 -3.27
CA ASN A 476 8.44 -33.85 -2.46
C ASN A 476 9.03 -33.14 -1.24
N GLU A 477 9.60 -31.93 -1.42
CA GLU A 477 10.19 -31.13 -0.34
C GLU A 477 9.16 -30.69 0.71
N LEU A 478 7.92 -30.40 0.28
CA LEU A 478 6.82 -29.94 1.13
C LEU A 478 5.86 -31.06 1.55
N HIS A 479 6.17 -32.32 1.26
CA HIS A 479 5.33 -33.49 1.53
C HIS A 479 3.90 -33.39 0.97
N ILE A 480 3.70 -32.67 -0.14
CA ILE A 480 2.45 -32.67 -0.89
C ILE A 480 2.45 -33.91 -1.80
N PRO A 481 1.39 -34.75 -1.83
CA PRO A 481 1.35 -35.91 -2.70
C PRO A 481 1.50 -35.54 -4.18
N VAL A 482 2.40 -36.23 -4.89
CA VAL A 482 2.62 -36.04 -6.33
C VAL A 482 1.37 -36.37 -7.15
N SER A 483 0.42 -37.15 -6.60
CA SER A 483 -0.91 -37.35 -7.21
C SER A 483 -1.70 -36.05 -7.39
N CYS A 484 -1.36 -34.97 -6.69
CA CYS A 484 -1.99 -33.66 -6.86
C CYS A 484 -1.39 -32.82 -8.01
N LEU A 485 -0.35 -33.32 -8.68
CA LEU A 485 0.41 -32.59 -9.69
C LEU A 485 -0.43 -32.19 -10.90
N GLU A 486 -1.26 -33.11 -11.41
CA GLU A 486 -2.13 -32.85 -12.57
C GLU A 486 -3.07 -31.67 -12.30
N ASP A 487 -3.74 -31.69 -11.14
CA ASP A 487 -4.66 -30.62 -10.76
C ASP A 487 -3.97 -29.30 -10.44
N ALA A 488 -2.76 -29.34 -9.90
CA ALA A 488 -1.95 -28.14 -9.69
C ALA A 488 -1.57 -27.49 -11.04
N MET A 489 -1.17 -28.28 -12.04
CA MET A 489 -0.80 -27.78 -13.36
C MET A 489 -1.96 -27.09 -14.10
N LYS A 490 -3.21 -27.51 -13.86
CA LYS A 490 -4.42 -26.87 -14.42
C LYS A 490 -4.52 -25.37 -14.06
N CYS A 491 -3.91 -24.92 -12.96
CA CYS A 491 -3.90 -23.51 -12.58
C CYS A 491 -3.21 -22.58 -13.61
N LYS A 492 -2.36 -23.11 -14.50
CA LYS A 492 -1.71 -22.33 -15.58
C LYS A 492 -2.69 -21.82 -16.63
N ASN A 493 -3.84 -22.47 -16.76
CA ASN A 493 -4.79 -22.23 -17.84
C ASN A 493 -5.68 -21.00 -17.59
N SER A 494 -5.56 -20.37 -16.42
CA SER A 494 -6.32 -19.18 -16.02
C SER A 494 -5.39 -18.08 -15.51
N ASP A 495 -5.82 -16.83 -15.60
CA ASP A 495 -5.13 -15.76 -14.87
C ASP A 495 -5.30 -15.98 -13.37
N SER A 496 -4.20 -16.27 -12.67
CA SER A 496 -4.20 -16.46 -11.22
C SER A 496 -4.74 -15.25 -10.44
N GLN A 497 -4.81 -14.07 -11.07
CA GLN A 497 -5.29 -12.82 -10.51
C GLN A 497 -6.53 -12.30 -11.23
N GLU A 498 -7.25 -13.16 -11.96
CA GLU A 498 -8.52 -12.82 -12.61
C GLU A 498 -9.51 -12.17 -11.62
N GLY A 499 -10.26 -11.17 -12.08
CA GLY A 499 -11.19 -10.40 -11.27
C GLY A 499 -10.54 -9.45 -10.24
N SER A 500 -9.22 -9.52 -10.05
CA SER A 500 -8.51 -8.58 -9.17
C SER A 500 -8.00 -7.36 -9.95
N PHE A 501 -7.69 -6.30 -9.21
CA PHE A 501 -7.10 -5.09 -9.75
C PHE A 501 -5.66 -5.29 -10.32
N LEU A 502 -5.04 -6.46 -10.14
CA LEU A 502 -3.73 -6.83 -10.70
C LEU A 502 -3.80 -7.84 -11.85
N SER A 503 -5.01 -8.15 -12.32
CA SER A 503 -5.21 -9.04 -13.47
C SER A 503 -4.48 -8.51 -14.71
N ARG A 504 -4.15 -9.42 -15.64
CA ARG A 504 -3.50 -9.04 -16.91
C ARG A 504 -4.32 -8.01 -17.69
N GLN A 505 -5.63 -8.22 -17.75
CA GLN A 505 -6.59 -7.32 -18.39
C GLN A 505 -6.51 -5.89 -17.81
N ASN A 506 -6.44 -5.77 -16.49
CA ASN A 506 -6.36 -4.48 -15.80
C ASN A 506 -5.00 -3.78 -15.99
N LEU A 507 -3.95 -4.47 -16.41
CA LEU A 507 -2.62 -3.90 -16.61
C LEU A 507 -2.23 -3.73 -18.09
N GLU A 508 -3.03 -4.24 -19.01
CA GLU A 508 -2.71 -4.27 -20.44
C GLU A 508 -2.64 -2.86 -21.05
N HIS A 509 -3.52 -1.95 -20.61
CA HIS A 509 -3.61 -0.58 -21.11
C HIS A 509 -2.47 0.33 -20.62
N ILE A 510 -1.69 -0.09 -19.62
CA ILE A 510 -0.59 0.71 -19.07
C ILE A 510 0.64 0.56 -19.98
N LYS A 511 0.94 1.63 -20.72
CA LYS A 511 2.14 1.75 -21.57
C LYS A 511 3.33 2.24 -20.74
N LEU A 512 4.49 1.61 -20.96
CA LEU A 512 5.74 1.99 -20.32
C LEU A 512 6.68 2.67 -21.32
N ALA A 513 7.51 3.57 -20.81
CA ALA A 513 8.61 4.11 -21.60
C ALA A 513 9.73 3.05 -21.69
N PRO A 514 10.51 3.04 -22.78
CA PRO A 514 11.73 2.24 -22.84
C PRO A 514 12.72 2.69 -21.76
N ILE A 515 13.43 1.74 -21.16
CA ILE A 515 14.48 2.02 -20.18
C ILE A 515 15.67 2.69 -20.86
N THR A 516 16.02 3.87 -20.37
CA THR A 516 17.12 4.69 -20.91
C THR A 516 18.47 4.21 -20.41
N SER A 517 19.56 4.73 -21.00
CA SER A 517 20.92 4.47 -20.53
C SER A 517 21.16 5.01 -19.11
N ASN A 518 20.54 6.13 -18.74
CA ASN A 518 20.64 6.71 -17.40
C ASN A 518 19.97 5.81 -16.37
N ASP A 519 18.83 5.22 -16.70
CA ASP A 519 18.11 4.31 -15.80
C ASP A 519 18.96 3.06 -15.54
N ARG A 520 19.62 2.52 -16.55
CA ARG A 520 20.56 1.39 -16.39
C ARG A 520 21.74 1.73 -15.47
N ILE A 521 22.27 2.95 -15.54
CA ILE A 521 23.34 3.41 -14.63
C ILE A 521 22.81 3.46 -13.19
N MET A 522 21.63 4.05 -12.99
CA MET A 522 20.96 4.10 -11.68
C MET A 522 20.70 2.68 -11.14
N PHE A 523 20.19 1.78 -11.96
CA PHE A 523 19.92 0.39 -11.59
C PHE A 523 21.18 -0.34 -11.14
N ARG A 524 22.32 -0.20 -11.85
CA ARG A 524 23.62 -0.75 -11.42
C ARG A 524 24.11 -0.17 -10.09
N GLU A 525 23.82 1.11 -9.84
CA GLU A 525 24.13 1.69 -8.53
C GLU A 525 23.28 1.04 -7.43
N TYR A 526 22.00 0.78 -7.71
CA TYR A 526 21.09 0.13 -6.77
C TYR A 526 21.48 -1.32 -6.51
N THR A 527 21.84 -2.10 -7.53
CA THR A 527 22.30 -3.50 -7.35
C THR A 527 23.50 -3.57 -6.43
N ARG A 528 24.49 -2.70 -6.66
CA ARG A 528 25.67 -2.58 -5.80
C ARG A 528 25.33 -2.20 -4.37
N LYS A 529 24.47 -1.19 -4.16
CA LYS A 529 24.08 -0.71 -2.82
C LYS A 529 23.21 -1.70 -2.05
N MET A 530 22.39 -2.48 -2.75
CA MET A 530 21.49 -3.47 -2.17
C MET A 530 22.09 -4.87 -2.12
N GLU A 531 23.31 -5.05 -2.64
CA GLU A 531 24.03 -6.33 -2.69
C GLU A 531 23.22 -7.43 -3.41
N VAL A 532 22.60 -7.07 -4.54
CA VAL A 532 21.84 -8.00 -5.39
C VAL A 532 22.50 -8.19 -6.75
N PRO A 533 22.28 -9.33 -7.43
CA PRO A 533 22.84 -9.57 -8.77
C PRO A 533 22.36 -8.56 -9.81
N ASP A 534 23.23 -8.19 -10.75
CA ASP A 534 22.91 -7.24 -11.84
C ASP A 534 21.74 -7.71 -12.73
N GLU A 535 21.55 -9.03 -12.85
CA GLU A 535 20.49 -9.66 -13.64
C GLU A 535 19.07 -9.29 -13.15
N ILE A 536 18.93 -8.76 -11.93
CA ILE A 536 17.62 -8.42 -11.36
C ILE A 536 16.86 -7.34 -12.16
N PHE A 537 17.60 -6.43 -12.80
CA PHE A 537 17.05 -5.33 -13.58
C PHE A 537 17.18 -5.54 -15.09
N GLU A 538 17.49 -6.77 -15.53
CA GLU A 538 17.36 -7.10 -16.94
C GLU A 538 15.94 -6.83 -17.43
N THR A 539 15.82 -6.30 -18.63
CA THR A 539 14.54 -6.11 -19.30
C THR A 539 14.63 -6.71 -20.68
N ASP A 540 13.52 -7.31 -21.13
CA ASP A 540 13.37 -7.77 -22.50
C ASP A 540 13.31 -6.61 -23.50
#